data_AF-A0A7J7KCY9-F1
#
_entry.id   AF-A0A7J7KCY9-F1
#
_cell.length_a   1.000
_cell.length_b   1.000
_cell.length_c   1.000
_cell.angle_alpha   90.00
_cell.angle_beta   90.00
_cell.angle_gamma   90.00
#
_symmetry.space_group_name_H-M   'P 1'
#
loop_
_entity.id
_entity.type
_entity.pdbx_description
1 polymer ?
#
loop_
_entity_poly.entity_id
_entity_poly.type
_entity_poly.pdbx_seq_one_letter_code
_entity_poly.pdbx_strand_id
1 'polypeptide(L)'
;MATRMRSFKEDELSQLSAILKRLSDISCLQEVLRSACDTSFLYWHRVIFPTYVANLFENAVDVYKIKYMFSALQDCFLPLMSTRHVDDHTELLDKFNEEICADFHQSLVEPLCTAIETELRLDIHHHEYQLDNRNPFSVGLKDLTVFLKIKPIKFYGRFLDIKAAVERYLDTTFYNLTTVALHDWKKYSEMRHVATQKYGLQLTESHLPSQTLEQGLDVLEIMRNIQVFVSKYSYNLNNQVRF
;
A
#
# COMPACT_ATOMS: atom_id res chain seq x y z
N MET A 1 17.81 -25.75 61.13
CA MET A 1 17.02 -26.15 59.95
C MET A 1 16.28 -27.49 60.09
N ALA A 2 16.55 -28.32 61.12
CA ALA A 2 15.92 -29.64 61.26
C ALA A 2 14.56 -29.67 62.01
N THR A 3 14.20 -28.60 62.73
CA THR A 3 13.00 -28.59 63.61
C THR A 3 11.73 -28.05 62.96
N ARG A 4 11.81 -27.49 61.73
CA ARG A 4 10.62 -26.98 61.00
C ARG A 4 9.80 -28.08 60.29
N MET A 5 10.35 -29.27 60.12
CA MET A 5 9.73 -30.35 59.32
C MET A 5 8.85 -31.31 60.14
N ARG A 6 8.71 -31.13 61.46
CA ARG A 6 7.89 -32.02 62.31
C ARG A 6 6.53 -31.46 62.73
N SER A 7 6.17 -30.26 62.28
CA SER A 7 4.96 -29.56 62.74
C SER A 7 3.76 -29.71 61.81
N PHE A 8 3.96 -30.11 60.56
CA PHE A 8 2.92 -30.24 59.54
C PHE A 8 2.86 -31.68 59.03
N LYS A 9 1.66 -32.16 58.71
CA LYS A 9 1.50 -33.48 58.08
C LYS A 9 2.07 -33.44 56.65
N GLU A 10 2.60 -34.56 56.14
CA GLU A 10 3.15 -34.62 54.77
C GLU A 10 2.11 -34.21 53.70
N ASP A 11 0.84 -34.55 53.92
CA ASP A 11 -0.27 -34.11 53.06
C ASP A 11 -0.43 -32.58 53.03
N GLU A 12 -0.30 -31.90 54.17
CA GLU A 12 -0.41 -30.43 54.26
C GLU A 12 0.79 -29.74 53.60
N LEU A 13 1.99 -30.31 53.75
CA LEU A 13 3.19 -29.83 53.06
C LEU A 13 3.08 -30.00 51.55
N SER A 14 2.54 -31.13 51.07
CA SER A 14 2.33 -31.36 49.64
C SER A 14 1.30 -30.39 49.06
N GLN A 15 0.18 -30.14 49.76
CA GLN A 15 -0.82 -29.14 49.38
C GLN A 15 -0.24 -27.73 49.35
N LEU A 16 0.53 -27.33 50.37
CA LEU A 16 1.20 -26.03 50.40
C LEU A 16 2.17 -25.89 49.23
N SER A 17 2.97 -26.92 48.93
CA SER A 17 3.91 -26.90 47.80
C SER A 17 3.19 -26.77 46.45
N ALA A 18 2.04 -27.43 46.28
CA ALA A 18 1.23 -27.33 45.06
C ALA A 18 0.63 -25.93 44.88
N ILE A 19 0.17 -25.30 45.98
CA ILE A 19 -0.34 -23.93 45.97
C ILE A 19 0.78 -22.94 45.67
N LEU A 20 1.95 -23.09 46.31
CA LEU A 20 3.12 -22.23 46.05
C LEU A 20 3.61 -22.37 44.61
N LYS A 21 3.59 -23.58 44.05
CA LYS A 21 3.92 -23.80 42.63
C LYS A 21 2.94 -23.10 41.71
N ARG A 22 1.62 -23.26 41.94
CA ARG A 22 0.60 -22.53 41.18
C ARG A 22 0.74 -21.02 41.29
N LEU A 23 1.05 -20.51 42.49
CA LEU A 23 1.30 -19.09 42.70
C LEU A 23 2.53 -18.61 41.92
N SER A 24 3.60 -19.41 41.91
CA SER A 24 4.81 -19.14 41.11
C SER A 24 4.49 -19.13 39.62
N ASP A 25 3.74 -20.12 39.13
CA ASP A 25 3.36 -20.22 37.72
C ASP A 25 2.50 -19.01 37.30
N ILE A 26 1.57 -18.56 38.17
CA ILE A 26 0.77 -17.36 37.94
C ILE A 26 1.65 -16.10 37.96
N SER A 27 2.61 -16.01 38.89
CA SER A 27 3.50 -14.85 38.99
C SER A 27 4.41 -14.69 37.77
N CYS A 28 4.79 -15.80 37.11
CA CYS A 28 5.64 -15.80 35.93
C CYS A 28 4.85 -16.00 34.62
N LEU A 29 3.51 -15.98 34.65
CA LEU A 29 2.68 -16.29 33.48
C LEU A 29 3.02 -15.41 32.27
N GLN A 30 3.25 -14.11 32.48
CA GLN A 30 3.60 -13.18 31.41
C GLN A 30 4.96 -13.51 30.77
N GLU A 31 5.94 -13.91 31.57
CA GLU A 31 7.28 -14.29 31.09
C GLU A 31 7.21 -15.60 30.30
N VAL A 32 6.46 -16.59 30.82
CA VAL A 32 6.23 -17.85 30.13
C VAL A 32 5.53 -17.63 28.80
N LEU A 33 4.44 -16.84 28.79
CA LEU A 33 3.74 -16.48 27.56
C LEU A 33 4.65 -15.77 26.56
N ARG A 34 5.43 -14.79 27.02
CA ARG A 34 6.37 -14.06 26.17
C ARG A 34 7.43 -14.98 25.58
N SER A 35 7.98 -15.91 26.36
CA SER A 35 8.95 -16.88 25.89
C SER A 35 8.36 -17.90 24.90
N ALA A 36 7.10 -18.31 25.10
CA ALA A 36 6.42 -19.26 24.24
C ALA A 36 5.94 -18.63 22.92
N CYS A 37 5.69 -17.32 22.90
CA CYS A 37 5.23 -16.58 21.73
C CYS A 37 6.35 -15.78 21.04
N ASP A 38 7.61 -15.93 21.44
CA ASP A 38 8.72 -15.18 20.84
C ASP A 38 8.93 -15.61 19.37
N THR A 39 8.76 -14.66 18.46
CA THR A 39 8.97 -14.87 17.02
C THR A 39 10.27 -14.25 16.50
N SER A 40 11.23 -13.96 17.38
CA SER A 40 12.56 -13.46 17.06
C SER A 40 13.33 -14.26 16.01
N PHE A 41 13.01 -15.55 15.82
CA PHE A 41 13.60 -16.40 14.79
C PHE A 41 13.38 -15.88 13.36
N LEU A 42 12.33 -15.08 13.12
CA LEU A 42 12.01 -14.51 11.80
C LEU A 42 13.16 -13.64 11.26
N TYR A 43 13.98 -13.05 12.12
CA TYR A 43 15.16 -12.30 11.71
C TYR A 43 16.14 -13.12 10.84
N TRP A 44 16.32 -14.40 11.18
CA TRP A 44 17.21 -15.31 10.45
C TRP A 44 16.59 -15.86 9.17
N HIS A 45 15.27 -15.88 9.11
CA HIS A 45 14.51 -16.43 8.00
C HIS A 45 13.85 -15.32 7.17
N ARG A 46 14.67 -14.41 6.65
CA ARG A 46 14.23 -13.21 5.91
C ARG A 46 13.36 -13.50 4.69
N VAL A 47 13.49 -14.69 4.10
CA VAL A 47 12.70 -15.13 2.93
C VAL A 47 11.22 -15.36 3.27
N ILE A 48 10.88 -15.64 4.53
CA ILE A 48 9.50 -15.98 4.93
C ILE A 48 8.55 -14.80 4.70
N PHE A 49 8.99 -13.58 5.04
CA PHE A 49 8.16 -12.39 4.94
C PHE A 49 7.73 -12.05 3.50
N PRO A 50 8.65 -11.84 2.53
CA PRO A 50 8.26 -11.54 1.15
C PRO A 50 7.45 -12.68 0.52
N THR A 51 7.77 -13.95 0.84
CA THR A 51 7.01 -15.11 0.35
C THR A 51 5.57 -15.11 0.87
N TYR A 52 5.38 -14.81 2.16
CA TYR A 52 4.06 -14.68 2.78
C TYR A 52 3.25 -13.55 2.12
N VAL A 53 3.87 -12.39 1.90
CA VAL A 53 3.21 -11.23 1.31
C VAL A 53 2.84 -11.48 -0.16
N ALA A 54 3.73 -12.11 -0.93
CA ALA A 54 3.44 -12.50 -2.32
C ALA A 54 2.27 -13.48 -2.39
N ASN A 55 2.25 -14.51 -1.53
CA ASN A 55 1.14 -15.45 -1.45
C ASN A 55 -0.18 -14.77 -1.02
N LEU A 56 -0.09 -13.76 -0.14
CA LEU A 56 -1.23 -12.97 0.29
C LEU A 56 -1.83 -12.16 -0.87
N PHE A 57 -0.97 -11.59 -1.73
CA PHE A 57 -1.41 -10.91 -2.95
C PHE A 57 -2.06 -11.87 -3.95
N GLU A 58 -1.52 -13.08 -4.09
CA GLU A 58 -2.04 -14.07 -5.03
C GLU A 58 -3.42 -14.59 -4.63
N ASN A 59 -3.60 -14.95 -3.36
CA ASN A 59 -4.80 -15.62 -2.85
C ASN A 59 -5.85 -14.66 -2.30
N ALA A 60 -5.46 -13.45 -1.87
CA ALA A 60 -6.34 -12.43 -1.29
C ALA A 60 -7.22 -12.90 -0.11
N VAL A 61 -6.84 -13.98 0.58
CA VAL A 61 -7.57 -14.52 1.74
C VAL A 61 -7.08 -13.85 3.01
N ASP A 62 -8.01 -13.34 3.82
CA ASP A 62 -7.75 -12.78 5.15
C ASP A 62 -6.63 -11.71 5.21
N VAL A 63 -6.63 -10.80 4.25
CA VAL A 63 -5.58 -9.77 4.11
C VAL A 63 -5.34 -8.94 5.38
N TYR A 64 -6.37 -8.75 6.21
CA TYR A 64 -6.27 -8.08 7.51
C TYR A 64 -5.30 -8.76 8.49
N LYS A 65 -4.93 -10.04 8.28
CA LYS A 65 -3.99 -10.78 9.14
C LYS A 65 -2.55 -10.33 8.96
N ILE A 66 -2.23 -9.59 7.90
CA ILE A 66 -0.88 -9.06 7.68
C ILE A 66 -0.35 -8.25 8.88
N LYS A 67 -1.25 -7.58 9.62
CA LYS A 67 -0.90 -6.86 10.86
C LYS A 67 -0.25 -7.77 11.91
N TYR A 68 -0.67 -9.05 11.99
CA TYR A 68 -0.10 -10.02 12.93
C TYR A 68 1.30 -10.46 12.49
N MET A 69 1.55 -10.56 11.19
CA MET A 69 2.89 -10.80 10.67
C MET A 69 3.84 -9.64 11.02
N PHE A 70 3.38 -8.40 10.85
CA PHE A 70 4.14 -7.23 11.31
C PHE A 70 4.34 -7.21 12.83
N SER A 71 3.36 -7.63 13.63
CA SER A 71 3.54 -7.80 15.07
C SER A 71 4.59 -8.86 15.41
N ALA A 72 4.63 -9.98 14.69
CA ALA A 72 5.66 -11.00 14.89
C ALA A 72 7.07 -10.45 14.55
N LEU A 73 7.20 -9.69 13.47
CA LEU A 73 8.48 -9.04 13.13
C LEU A 73 8.96 -8.03 14.20
N GLN A 74 8.06 -7.46 15.00
CA GLN A 74 8.45 -6.55 16.10
C GLN A 74 9.17 -7.28 17.24
N ASP A 75 8.97 -8.59 17.42
CA ASP A 75 9.69 -9.37 18.43
C ASP A 75 11.20 -9.39 18.15
N CYS A 76 11.61 -9.20 16.89
CA CYS A 76 13.01 -9.07 16.51
C CYS A 76 13.67 -7.81 17.09
N PHE A 77 12.91 -6.76 17.45
CA PHE A 77 13.49 -5.48 17.84
C PHE A 77 14.31 -5.55 19.13
N LEU A 78 13.85 -6.32 20.12
CA LEU A 78 14.53 -6.45 21.42
C LEU A 78 15.87 -7.19 21.32
N PRO A 79 15.96 -8.36 20.65
CA PRO A 79 17.23 -9.01 20.35
C PRO A 79 18.19 -8.10 19.58
N LEU A 80 17.70 -7.35 18.59
CA LEU A 80 18.53 -6.45 17.79
C LEU A 80 19.09 -5.28 18.62
N MET A 81 18.30 -4.71 19.53
CA MET A 81 18.79 -3.73 20.52
C MET A 81 19.80 -4.31 21.51
N SER A 82 19.80 -5.62 21.72
CA SER A 82 20.67 -6.30 22.70
C SER A 82 22.00 -6.74 22.09
N THR A 83 22.22 -6.47 20.80
CA THR A 83 23.44 -6.85 20.09
C THR A 83 24.62 -6.03 20.58
N ARG A 84 25.77 -6.67 20.87
CA ARG A 84 26.97 -5.97 21.38
C ARG A 84 28.04 -5.73 20.33
N HIS A 85 27.80 -6.14 19.09
CA HIS A 85 28.78 -6.13 18.01
C HIS A 85 28.74 -4.86 17.14
N VAL A 86 27.78 -3.97 17.37
CA VAL A 86 27.65 -2.67 16.69
C VAL A 86 27.68 -1.58 17.74
N ASP A 87 28.38 -0.48 17.45
CA ASP A 87 28.50 0.68 18.35
C ASP A 87 27.17 1.45 18.47
N ASP A 88 26.38 1.47 17.40
CA ASP A 88 25.02 2.03 17.37
C ASP A 88 23.97 0.96 17.02
N HIS A 89 23.21 0.54 18.03
CA HIS A 89 22.14 -0.45 17.89
C HIS A 89 20.96 0.05 17.04
N THR A 90 20.79 1.38 16.94
CA THR A 90 19.68 1.97 16.19
C THR A 90 19.88 1.82 14.69
N GLU A 91 21.12 1.85 14.20
CA GLU A 91 21.45 1.67 12.78
C GLU A 91 21.01 0.30 12.27
N LEU A 92 21.28 -0.76 13.04
CA LEU A 92 20.93 -2.14 12.64
C LEU A 92 19.41 -2.32 12.54
N LEU A 93 18.67 -1.72 13.46
CA LEU A 93 17.21 -1.69 13.41
C LEU A 93 16.69 -0.89 12.23
N ASP A 94 17.25 0.29 11.99
CA ASP A 94 16.84 1.12 10.85
C ASP A 94 17.06 0.38 9.54
N LYS A 95 18.19 -0.33 9.40
CA LYS A 95 18.45 -1.19 8.22
C LYS A 95 17.46 -2.32 8.08
N PHE A 96 17.15 -3.03 9.17
CA PHE A 96 16.14 -4.09 9.15
C PHE A 96 14.76 -3.55 8.80
N ASN A 97 14.39 -2.38 9.32
CA ASN A 97 13.12 -1.74 9.02
C ASN A 97 13.04 -1.28 7.57
N GLU A 98 14.11 -0.68 7.03
CA GLU A 98 14.21 -0.30 5.63
C GLU A 98 14.01 -1.50 4.71
N GLU A 99 14.65 -2.62 5.01
CA GLU A 99 14.52 -3.87 4.26
C GLU A 99 13.10 -4.42 4.28
N ILE A 100 12.50 -4.58 5.46
CA ILE A 100 11.11 -5.08 5.58
C ILE A 100 10.12 -4.14 4.86
N CYS A 101 10.31 -2.83 4.97
CA CYS A 101 9.49 -1.87 4.24
C CYS A 101 9.68 -1.96 2.72
N ALA A 102 10.91 -2.18 2.25
CA ALA A 102 11.21 -2.36 0.84
C ALA A 102 10.60 -3.66 0.30
N ASP A 103 10.75 -4.77 1.02
CA ASP A 103 10.17 -6.06 0.67
C ASP A 103 8.64 -5.96 0.61
N PHE A 104 8.01 -5.30 1.57
CA PHE A 104 6.57 -5.06 1.57
C PHE A 104 6.13 -4.22 0.37
N HIS A 105 6.90 -3.18 0.01
CA HIS A 105 6.61 -2.34 -1.15
C HIS A 105 6.69 -3.12 -2.46
N GLN A 106 7.78 -3.87 -2.67
CA GLN A 106 8.03 -4.64 -3.89
C GLN A 106 7.07 -5.83 -4.04
N SER A 107 6.76 -6.53 -2.94
CA SER A 107 5.94 -7.75 -3.00
C SER A 107 4.44 -7.49 -3.00
N LEU A 108 3.98 -6.33 -2.51
CA LEU A 108 2.55 -6.01 -2.42
C LEU A 108 2.16 -4.71 -3.11
N VAL A 109 2.80 -3.59 -2.74
CA VAL A 109 2.35 -2.26 -3.15
C VAL A 109 2.54 -2.06 -4.65
N GLU A 110 3.72 -2.38 -5.19
CA GLU A 110 4.00 -2.28 -6.63
C GLU A 110 3.09 -3.16 -7.50
N PRO A 111 2.92 -4.46 -7.20
CA PRO A 111 1.98 -5.31 -7.92
C PRO A 111 0.55 -4.80 -7.84
N LEU A 112 0.11 -4.31 -6.67
CA LEU A 112 -1.23 -3.76 -6.48
C LEU A 112 -1.45 -2.49 -7.30
N CYS A 113 -0.50 -1.56 -7.26
CA CYS A 113 -0.50 -0.34 -8.07
C CYS A 113 -0.63 -0.65 -9.57
N THR A 114 0.21 -1.57 -10.05
CA THR A 114 0.22 -1.98 -11.47
C THR A 114 -1.07 -2.67 -11.87
N ALA A 115 -1.62 -3.53 -11.00
CA ALA A 115 -2.88 -4.23 -11.25
C ALA A 115 -4.06 -3.26 -11.33
N ILE A 116 -4.19 -2.33 -10.36
CA ILE A 116 -5.24 -1.31 -10.36
C ILE A 116 -5.13 -0.42 -11.60
N GLU A 117 -3.94 0.05 -11.92
CA GLU A 117 -3.70 0.88 -13.10
C GLU A 117 -4.08 0.15 -14.40
N THR A 118 -3.73 -1.14 -14.52
CA THR A 118 -4.08 -1.97 -15.67
C THR A 118 -5.59 -2.18 -15.78
N GLU A 119 -6.27 -2.48 -14.66
CA GLU A 119 -7.74 -2.58 -14.64
C GLU A 119 -8.41 -1.26 -15.06
N LEU A 120 -7.96 -0.12 -14.52
CA LEU A 120 -8.49 1.19 -14.87
C LEU A 120 -8.31 1.50 -16.36
N ARG A 121 -7.16 1.13 -16.95
CA ARG A 121 -6.93 1.32 -18.39
C ARG A 121 -7.89 0.46 -19.21
N LEU A 122 -8.04 -0.81 -18.83
CA LEU A 122 -8.96 -1.73 -19.50
C LEU A 122 -10.40 -1.22 -19.41
N ASP A 123 -10.83 -0.73 -18.25
CA ASP A 123 -12.19 -0.21 -18.03
C ASP A 123 -12.50 0.97 -18.99
N ILE A 124 -11.56 1.91 -19.17
CA ILE A 124 -11.73 3.00 -20.15
C ILE A 124 -11.72 2.48 -21.59
N HIS A 125 -10.76 1.63 -21.93
CA HIS A 125 -10.67 1.09 -23.29
C HIS A 125 -11.92 0.30 -23.68
N HIS A 126 -12.53 -0.43 -22.74
CA HIS A 126 -13.81 -1.10 -22.94
C HIS A 126 -14.95 -0.09 -23.17
N HIS A 127 -14.98 1.00 -22.39
CA HIS A 127 -16.01 2.04 -22.52
C HIS A 127 -15.91 2.80 -23.86
N GLU A 128 -14.68 3.11 -24.33
CA GLU A 128 -14.46 3.88 -25.56
C GLU A 128 -14.52 3.03 -26.84
N TYR A 129 -14.01 1.78 -26.83
CA TYR A 129 -13.82 1.00 -28.06
C TYR A 129 -14.83 -0.14 -28.27
N GLN A 130 -15.80 -0.34 -27.37
CA GLN A 130 -16.85 -1.36 -27.49
C GLN A 130 -16.29 -2.76 -27.85
N LEU A 131 -15.15 -3.14 -27.28
CA LEU A 131 -14.57 -4.46 -27.52
C LEU A 131 -15.40 -5.55 -26.83
N ASP A 132 -15.64 -6.63 -27.59
CA ASP A 132 -16.50 -7.75 -27.23
C ASP A 132 -16.28 -8.26 -25.81
N ASN A 133 -17.42 -8.53 -25.18
CA ASN A 133 -17.66 -8.92 -23.80
C ASN A 133 -16.58 -9.87 -23.25
N ARG A 134 -15.64 -9.35 -22.45
CA ARG A 134 -14.73 -10.22 -21.66
C ARG A 134 -15.59 -11.00 -20.67
N ASN A 135 -15.63 -12.31 -20.84
CA ASN A 135 -16.44 -13.18 -20.01
C ASN A 135 -15.97 -13.12 -18.55
N PRO A 136 -16.79 -12.62 -17.59
CA PRO A 136 -16.40 -12.47 -16.18
C PRO A 136 -16.12 -13.81 -15.47
N PHE A 137 -16.44 -14.94 -16.12
CA PHE A 137 -16.14 -16.28 -15.62
C PHE A 137 -14.78 -16.83 -16.06
N SER A 138 -14.11 -16.22 -17.05
CA SER A 138 -12.78 -16.67 -17.51
C SER A 138 -11.62 -15.86 -16.93
N VAL A 139 -11.88 -14.62 -16.52
CA VAL A 139 -10.91 -13.77 -15.83
C VAL A 139 -11.32 -13.72 -14.36
N GLY A 140 -10.65 -14.49 -13.51
CA GLY A 140 -10.91 -14.45 -12.08
C GLY A 140 -10.79 -13.02 -11.57
N LEU A 141 -11.91 -12.40 -11.22
CA LEU A 141 -11.95 -11.06 -10.64
C LEU A 141 -11.31 -11.14 -9.25
N LYS A 142 -10.04 -10.75 -9.15
CA LYS A 142 -9.40 -10.55 -7.85
C LYS A 142 -9.99 -9.28 -7.25
N ASP A 143 -10.63 -9.37 -6.08
CA ASP A 143 -11.13 -8.18 -5.40
C ASP A 143 -9.97 -7.42 -4.76
N LEU A 144 -9.38 -6.49 -5.52
CA LEU A 144 -8.29 -5.63 -5.07
C LEU A 144 -8.73 -4.65 -3.98
N THR A 145 -10.04 -4.41 -3.83
CA THR A 145 -10.61 -3.50 -2.85
C THR A 145 -10.32 -3.94 -1.41
N VAL A 146 -10.11 -5.25 -1.19
CA VAL A 146 -9.80 -5.79 0.14
C VAL A 146 -8.48 -5.23 0.68
N PHE A 147 -7.47 -5.03 -0.19
CA PHE A 147 -6.17 -4.47 0.20
C PHE A 147 -6.27 -2.98 0.58
N LEU A 148 -7.15 -2.23 -0.10
CA LEU A 148 -7.33 -0.79 0.12
C LEU A 148 -8.13 -0.47 1.39
N LYS A 149 -8.86 -1.45 1.93
CA LYS A 149 -9.62 -1.32 3.18
C LYS A 149 -8.77 -1.55 4.44
N ILE A 150 -7.50 -1.91 4.28
CA ILE A 150 -6.60 -2.19 5.41
C ILE A 150 -6.23 -0.87 6.09
N LYS A 151 -6.32 -0.86 7.42
CA LYS A 151 -5.90 0.30 8.22
C LYS A 151 -4.38 0.44 8.19
N PRO A 152 -3.85 1.66 8.28
CA PRO A 152 -2.41 1.91 8.32
C PRO A 152 -1.72 1.04 9.38
N ILE A 153 -0.68 0.32 8.98
CA ILE A 153 0.07 -0.57 9.85
C ILE A 153 1.22 0.24 10.45
N LYS A 154 1.31 0.28 11.77
CA LYS A 154 2.42 0.94 12.47
C LYS A 154 3.60 -0.03 12.57
N PHE A 155 4.74 0.33 11.99
CA PHE A 155 5.98 -0.43 12.06
C PHE A 155 7.15 0.51 12.33
N TYR A 156 7.84 0.31 13.46
CA TYR A 156 8.96 1.13 13.95
C TYR A 156 8.78 2.66 13.73
N GLY A 157 7.72 3.22 14.30
CA GLY A 157 7.43 4.67 14.21
C GLY A 157 6.94 5.16 12.84
N ARG A 158 6.95 4.32 11.80
CA ARG A 158 6.39 4.61 10.47
C ARG A 158 4.97 4.05 10.35
N PHE A 159 4.15 4.71 9.54
CA PHE A 159 2.82 4.22 9.18
C PHE A 159 2.84 3.76 7.73
N LEU A 160 2.57 2.48 7.52
CA LEU A 160 2.44 1.86 6.22
C LEU A 160 0.96 1.87 5.83
N ASP A 161 0.58 2.87 5.02
CA ASP A 161 -0.75 3.01 4.46
C ASP A 161 -0.73 2.61 2.98
N ILE A 162 -1.34 1.45 2.68
CA ILE A 162 -1.44 0.91 1.33
C ILE A 162 -2.30 1.83 0.45
N LYS A 163 -3.41 2.34 0.99
CA LYS A 163 -4.33 3.18 0.23
C LYS A 163 -3.63 4.47 -0.20
N ALA A 164 -2.99 5.15 0.74
CA ALA A 164 -2.26 6.39 0.46
C ALA A 164 -1.07 6.16 -0.49
N ALA A 165 -0.43 4.99 -0.45
CA ALA A 165 0.62 4.64 -1.39
C ALA A 165 0.09 4.49 -2.83
N VAL A 166 -1.04 3.80 -2.99
CA VAL A 166 -1.72 3.64 -4.29
C VAL A 166 -2.21 4.98 -4.84
N GLU A 167 -2.84 5.82 -4.00
CA GLU A 167 -3.30 7.16 -4.39
C GLU A 167 -2.13 8.00 -4.92
N ARG A 168 -1.02 8.05 -4.18
CA ARG A 168 0.18 8.78 -4.60
C ARG A 168 0.78 8.25 -5.90
N TYR A 169 0.83 6.94 -6.07
CA TYR A 169 1.31 6.30 -7.29
C TYR A 169 0.46 6.73 -8.49
N LEU A 170 -0.86 6.58 -8.40
CA LEU A 170 -1.79 6.93 -9.48
C LEU A 170 -1.75 8.44 -9.78
N ASP A 171 -1.70 9.30 -8.76
CA ASP A 171 -1.59 10.75 -8.95
C ASP A 171 -0.32 11.12 -9.73
N THR A 172 0.83 10.55 -9.34
CA THR A 172 2.12 10.78 -10.02
C THR A 172 2.08 10.27 -11.46
N THR A 173 1.56 9.06 -11.66
CA THR A 173 1.47 8.43 -12.97
C THR A 173 0.55 9.20 -13.90
N PHE A 174 -0.66 9.56 -13.45
CA PHE A 174 -1.61 10.32 -14.27
C PHE A 174 -1.12 11.73 -14.56
N TYR A 175 -0.46 12.40 -13.61
CA TYR A 175 0.18 13.68 -13.87
C TYR A 175 1.24 13.55 -14.96
N ASN A 176 2.20 12.63 -14.80
CA ASN A 176 3.29 12.41 -15.76
C ASN A 176 2.75 12.05 -17.16
N LEU A 177 1.79 11.14 -17.25
CA LEU A 177 1.19 10.77 -18.53
C LEU A 177 0.45 11.93 -19.19
N THR A 178 -0.27 12.75 -18.42
CA THR A 178 -0.93 13.96 -18.95
C THR A 178 0.09 14.98 -19.45
N THR A 179 1.26 15.11 -18.80
CA THR A 179 2.31 16.03 -19.29
C THR A 179 2.93 15.57 -20.62
N VAL A 180 2.98 14.25 -20.88
CA VAL A 180 3.48 13.70 -22.15
C VAL A 180 2.43 13.81 -23.26
N ALA A 181 1.16 13.55 -22.95
CA ALA A 181 0.05 13.56 -23.89
C ALA A 181 -1.09 14.44 -23.39
N LEU A 182 -0.96 15.76 -23.56
CA LEU A 182 -1.95 16.75 -23.10
C LEU A 182 -3.35 16.55 -23.69
N HIS A 183 -3.49 15.91 -24.85
CA HIS A 183 -4.78 15.67 -25.50
C HIS A 183 -5.57 14.52 -24.85
N ASP A 184 -4.90 13.60 -24.15
CA ASP A 184 -5.52 12.47 -23.46
C ASP A 184 -5.93 12.82 -22.01
N TRP A 185 -5.89 14.11 -21.65
CA TRP A 185 -6.27 14.59 -20.31
C TRP A 185 -7.67 14.11 -19.88
N LYS A 186 -8.61 14.03 -20.84
CA LYS A 186 -9.98 13.58 -20.58
C LYS A 186 -10.04 12.12 -20.15
N LYS A 187 -9.25 11.25 -20.80
CA LYS A 187 -9.16 9.82 -20.44
C LYS A 187 -8.65 9.66 -19.02
N TYR A 188 -7.57 10.35 -18.66
CA TYR A 188 -7.05 10.29 -17.29
C TYR A 188 -8.03 10.86 -16.25
N SER A 189 -8.83 11.87 -16.62
CA SER A 189 -9.93 12.36 -15.76
C SER A 189 -11.02 11.31 -15.55
N GLU A 190 -11.43 10.59 -16.58
CA GLU A 190 -12.38 9.49 -16.47
C GLU A 190 -11.81 8.34 -15.62
N MET A 191 -10.52 8.06 -15.78
CA MET A 191 -9.77 7.05 -15.03
C MET A 191 -9.78 7.34 -13.53
N ARG A 192 -9.61 8.61 -13.17
CA ARG A 192 -9.73 9.07 -11.78
C ARG A 192 -11.14 8.85 -11.25
N HIS A 193 -12.17 9.17 -12.03
CA HIS A 193 -13.55 8.98 -11.62
C HIS A 193 -13.89 7.51 -11.35
N VAL A 194 -13.50 6.61 -12.26
CA VAL A 194 -13.66 5.16 -12.09
C VAL A 194 -12.91 4.67 -10.85
N ALA A 195 -11.68 5.14 -10.62
CA ALA A 195 -10.90 4.78 -9.44
C ALA A 195 -11.59 5.18 -8.13
N THR A 196 -12.19 6.38 -8.08
CA THR A 196 -12.96 6.85 -6.92
C THR A 196 -14.23 6.02 -6.71
N GLN A 197 -14.96 5.69 -7.78
CA GLN A 197 -16.21 4.93 -7.67
C GLN A 197 -15.98 3.46 -7.30
N LYS A 198 -15.03 2.79 -7.96
CA LYS A 198 -14.78 1.34 -7.82
C LYS A 198 -13.99 1.01 -6.55
N TYR A 199 -12.98 1.82 -6.22
CA TYR A 199 -12.03 1.53 -5.14
C TYR A 199 -12.10 2.52 -3.96
N GLY A 200 -12.86 3.62 -4.07
CA GLY A 200 -12.92 4.65 -3.03
C GLY A 200 -11.62 5.46 -2.89
N LEU A 201 -10.78 5.48 -3.92
CA LEU A 201 -9.52 6.23 -3.96
C LEU A 201 -9.80 7.73 -4.17
N GLN A 202 -9.15 8.56 -3.37
CA GLN A 202 -9.23 10.02 -3.47
C GLN A 202 -8.00 10.49 -4.26
N LEU A 203 -8.19 10.84 -5.52
CA LEU A 203 -7.13 11.28 -6.42
C LEU A 203 -7.24 12.78 -6.65
N THR A 204 -6.10 13.45 -6.73
CA THR A 204 -6.05 14.92 -6.90
C THR A 204 -6.33 15.30 -8.35
N GLU A 205 -7.18 16.30 -8.60
CA GLU A 205 -7.37 16.79 -9.96
C GLU A 205 -6.08 17.40 -10.53
N SER A 206 -5.72 17.01 -11.76
CA SER A 206 -4.61 17.63 -12.46
C SER A 206 -5.06 19.01 -12.94
N HIS A 207 -4.63 20.09 -12.29
CA HIS A 207 -4.81 21.46 -12.80
C HIS A 207 -3.82 21.79 -13.93
N LEU A 208 -3.58 20.82 -14.82
CA LEU A 208 -2.77 21.05 -16.02
C LEU A 208 -3.63 21.82 -17.03
N PRO A 209 -3.06 22.81 -17.75
CA PRO A 209 -3.80 23.57 -18.73
C PRO A 209 -4.38 22.63 -19.79
N SER A 210 -5.71 22.54 -19.84
CA SER A 210 -6.45 21.67 -20.75
C SER A 210 -6.28 22.21 -22.17
N GLN A 211 -5.46 21.57 -22.99
CA GLN A 211 -5.54 21.63 -24.45
C GLN A 211 -5.59 23.04 -25.11
N THR A 212 -5.19 24.09 -24.40
CA THR A 212 -4.98 25.44 -24.95
C THR A 212 -3.63 25.97 -24.50
N LEU A 213 -2.59 25.22 -24.87
CA LEU A 213 -1.38 25.83 -25.44
C LEU A 213 -1.54 25.95 -26.96
N GLU A 214 -2.79 26.04 -27.45
CA GLU A 214 -3.03 26.91 -28.59
C GLU A 214 -2.54 28.29 -28.15
N GLN A 215 -1.38 28.66 -28.67
CA GLN A 215 -1.19 29.99 -29.22
C GLN A 215 -2.27 30.20 -30.31
N GLY A 216 -3.54 30.09 -29.93
CA GLY A 216 -4.66 30.44 -30.76
C GLY A 216 -4.45 31.90 -31.06
N LEU A 217 -4.56 32.28 -32.34
CA LEU A 217 -4.31 33.64 -32.79
C LEU A 217 -4.81 34.61 -31.73
N ASP A 218 -3.89 35.42 -31.17
CA ASP A 218 -4.24 36.37 -30.13
C ASP A 218 -5.40 37.20 -30.69
N VAL A 219 -6.57 37.03 -30.09
CA VAL A 219 -7.80 37.69 -30.56
C VAL A 219 -7.59 39.20 -30.53
N LEU A 220 -6.77 39.70 -29.60
CA LEU A 220 -6.40 41.11 -29.54
C LEU A 220 -5.50 41.50 -30.71
N GLU A 221 -4.58 40.64 -31.15
CA GLU A 221 -3.73 40.88 -32.32
C GLU A 221 -4.54 40.81 -33.64
N ILE A 222 -5.49 39.87 -33.77
CA ILE A 222 -6.44 39.85 -34.89
C ILE A 222 -7.31 41.11 -34.89
N MET A 223 -7.88 41.50 -33.75
CA MET A 223 -8.71 42.69 -33.66
C MET A 223 -7.92 43.96 -33.98
N ARG A 224 -6.64 44.00 -33.60
CA ARG A 224 -5.74 45.12 -33.90
C ARG A 224 -5.35 45.18 -35.38
N ASN A 225 -5.24 44.02 -36.05
CA ASN A 225 -4.80 43.89 -37.44
C ASN A 225 -5.86 43.25 -38.35
N ILE A 226 -7.14 43.58 -38.13
CA ILE A 226 -8.26 42.87 -38.78
C ILE A 226 -8.21 42.95 -40.31
N GLN A 227 -7.66 44.04 -40.85
CA GLN A 227 -7.49 44.23 -42.28
C GLN A 227 -6.51 43.21 -42.89
N VAL A 228 -5.45 42.87 -42.16
CA VAL A 228 -4.48 41.85 -42.59
C VAL A 228 -5.10 40.46 -42.51
N PHE A 229 -5.87 40.20 -41.46
CA PHE A 229 -6.57 38.92 -41.28
C PHE A 229 -7.58 38.65 -42.41
N VAL A 230 -8.46 39.60 -42.71
CA VAL A 230 -9.47 39.46 -43.77
C VAL A 230 -8.82 39.35 -45.17
N SER A 231 -7.65 39.96 -45.38
CA SER A 231 -6.93 39.85 -46.65
C SER A 231 -6.22 38.51 -46.87
N LYS A 232 -5.84 37.82 -45.79
CA LYS A 232 -5.03 36.59 -45.85
C LYS A 232 -5.85 35.32 -45.67
N TYR A 233 -6.98 35.39 -44.99
CA TYR A 233 -7.81 34.24 -44.70
C TYR A 233 -9.09 34.25 -45.53
N SER A 234 -9.32 33.19 -46.30
CA SER A 234 -10.53 33.01 -47.10
C SER A 234 -11.34 31.84 -46.57
N TYR A 235 -12.62 32.08 -46.27
CA TYR A 235 -13.50 31.04 -45.77
C TYR A 235 -14.14 30.27 -46.92
N ASN A 236 -13.81 28.98 -47.04
CA ASN A 236 -14.47 28.10 -48.00
C ASN A 236 -15.77 27.57 -47.39
N LEU A 237 -16.91 28.11 -47.84
CA LEU A 237 -18.24 27.76 -47.33
C LEU A 237 -18.62 26.28 -47.55
N ASN A 238 -18.08 25.63 -48.59
CA ASN A 238 -18.47 24.27 -48.96
C ASN A 238 -17.84 23.21 -48.05
N ASN A 239 -16.60 23.45 -47.62
CA ASN A 239 -15.85 22.50 -46.79
C ASN A 239 -15.82 22.90 -45.31
N GLN A 240 -16.33 24.09 -44.95
CA GLN A 240 -16.25 24.66 -43.60
C GLN A 240 -14.80 24.72 -43.04
N VAL A 241 -13.82 24.95 -43.92
CA VAL A 241 -12.41 25.09 -43.55
C VAL A 241 -11.91 26.48 -43.92
N ARG A 242 -11.13 27.09 -43.02
CA ARG A 242 -10.39 28.34 -43.25
C ARG A 242 -9.02 28.01 -43.84
N PHE A 243 -8.66 28.66 -44.94
CA PHE A 243 -7.32 28.68 -45.50
C PHE A 243 -6.70 30.06 -45.26
#